data_AF-A0A2V1BCD0-F1
#
_entry.id   AF-A0A2V1BCD0-F1
#
_cell.length_a   1.000
_cell.length_b   1.000
_cell.length_c   1.000
_cell.angle_alpha   90.00
_cell.angle_beta   90.00
_cell.angle_gamma   90.00
#
_symmetry.space_group_name_H-M   'P 1'
#
loop_
_entity.id
_entity.type
_entity.pdbx_description
1 polymer ?
#
loop_
_entity_poly.entity_id
_entity_poly.type
_entity_poly.pdbx_seq_one_letter_code
_entity_poly.pdbx_strand_id
1 'polypeptide(L)'
;MNAPIASEAGLNLGPEVDKFMAKIIRKSGQLKSSGLTLDDRENLKERLRFTWTEAPDDNLATAVTAWRKTTARKAYRAIQDASDHLFLAVILAITPTECSKPSFKKVKESLLSLKSYEVYQTNMDFEEKHHFESTAAEQGFINNRRYLDFMNAIFPQGQQSYPFMIETGLKYK
;
A
#
# COMPACT_ATOMS: atom_id res chain seq x y z
N MET A 1 9.12 -6.31 27.62
CA MET A 1 7.78 -6.84 27.94
C MET A 1 6.93 -6.65 26.70
N ASN A 2 6.65 -7.74 25.97
CA ASN A 2 5.85 -7.69 24.74
C ASN A 2 4.38 -7.71 25.13
N ALA A 3 3.64 -6.67 24.75
CA ALA A 3 2.19 -6.66 24.89
C ALA A 3 1.58 -7.78 24.01
N PRO A 4 0.62 -8.55 24.52
CA PRO A 4 -0.12 -9.50 23.70
C PRO A 4 -1.02 -8.71 22.75
N ILE A 5 -0.87 -8.96 21.44
CA ILE A 5 -1.82 -8.43 20.45
C ILE A 5 -3.13 -9.16 20.69
N ALA A 6 -4.11 -8.41 21.17
CA ALA A 6 -5.42 -8.89 21.57
C ALA A 6 -6.10 -9.64 20.42
N SER A 7 -6.35 -10.92 20.70
CA SER A 7 -7.39 -11.74 20.08
C SER A 7 -8.76 -11.10 20.37
N GLU A 8 -9.19 -10.14 19.55
CA GLU A 8 -10.57 -9.64 19.55
C GLU A 8 -11.19 -9.82 18.16
N ALA A 9 -11.51 -11.08 17.88
CA ALA A 9 -12.67 -11.55 17.13
C ALA A 9 -12.29 -12.93 16.58
N GLY A 10 -12.74 -13.99 17.26
CA GLY A 10 -12.73 -15.36 16.72
C GLY A 10 -13.72 -15.49 15.55
N LEU A 11 -13.55 -14.71 14.50
CA LEU A 11 -14.15 -15.00 13.21
C LEU A 11 -13.29 -16.11 12.61
N ASN A 12 -13.74 -17.36 12.71
CA ASN A 12 -13.16 -18.46 11.95
C ASN A 12 -13.53 -18.23 10.46
N LEU A 13 -12.81 -17.32 9.81
CA LEU A 13 -13.06 -16.86 8.44
C LEU A 13 -12.60 -17.88 7.39
N GLY A 14 -12.05 -19.00 7.85
CA GLY A 14 -11.49 -20.07 7.06
C GLY A 14 -10.00 -19.85 6.75
N PRO A 15 -9.28 -20.95 6.47
CA PRO A 15 -7.82 -20.93 6.35
C PRO A 15 -7.28 -20.02 5.24
N GLU A 16 -8.06 -19.78 4.18
CA GLU A 16 -7.70 -18.83 3.13
C GLU A 16 -7.70 -17.39 3.61
N VAL A 17 -8.66 -16.99 4.44
CA VAL A 17 -8.73 -15.62 4.96
C VAL A 17 -7.59 -15.37 5.93
N ASP A 18 -7.33 -16.32 6.82
CA ASP A 18 -6.21 -16.25 7.77
C ASP A 18 -4.87 -16.12 7.04
N LYS A 19 -4.71 -16.85 5.92
CA LYS A 19 -3.51 -16.75 5.07
C LYS A 19 -3.33 -15.34 4.50
N PHE A 20 -4.40 -14.72 4.01
CA PHE A 20 -4.32 -13.35 3.48
C PHE A 20 -4.06 -12.32 4.57
N MET A 21 -4.74 -12.43 5.70
CA MET A 21 -4.52 -11.56 6.86
C MET A 21 -3.08 -11.66 7.36
N ALA A 22 -2.54 -12.87 7.48
CA ALA A 22 -1.15 -13.08 7.87
C ALA A 22 -0.16 -12.45 6.88
N LYS A 23 -0.42 -12.53 5.56
CA LYS A 23 0.42 -11.84 4.55
C LYS A 23 0.43 -10.32 4.76
N ILE A 24 -0.74 -9.72 4.98
CA ILE A 24 -0.90 -8.27 5.14
C ILE A 24 -0.25 -7.81 6.45
N ILE A 25 -0.49 -8.52 7.56
CA ILE A 25 0.12 -8.21 8.86
C ILE A 25 1.65 -8.31 8.78
N ARG A 26 2.17 -9.38 8.15
CA ARG A 26 3.61 -9.54 7.97
C ARG A 26 4.21 -8.41 7.13
N LYS A 27 3.54 -8.01 6.04
CA LYS A 27 3.99 -6.89 5.21
C LYS A 27 3.95 -5.58 5.97
N SER A 28 2.87 -5.29 6.72
CA SER A 28 2.78 -4.13 7.61
C SER A 28 3.94 -4.09 8.62
N GLY A 29 4.22 -5.22 9.27
CA GLY A 29 5.35 -5.34 10.20
C GLY A 29 6.70 -5.05 9.53
N GLN A 30 6.90 -5.58 8.33
CA GLN A 30 8.12 -5.34 7.54
C GLN A 30 8.26 -3.86 7.15
N LEU A 31 7.19 -3.21 6.68
CA LEU A 31 7.19 -1.77 6.36
C LEU A 31 7.56 -0.91 7.58
N LYS A 32 7.05 -1.27 8.76
CA LYS A 32 7.38 -0.59 10.02
C LYS A 32 8.84 -0.76 10.43
N SER A 33 9.42 -1.94 10.19
CA SER A 33 10.78 -2.25 10.64
C SER A 33 11.87 -1.81 9.68
N SER A 34 11.60 -1.84 8.37
CA SER A 34 12.63 -1.72 7.35
C SER A 34 12.19 -0.96 6.08
N GLY A 35 11.03 -0.29 6.11
CA GLY A 35 10.58 0.50 4.96
C GLY A 35 10.25 -0.34 3.72
N LEU A 36 10.44 0.23 2.53
CA LEU A 36 10.28 -0.49 1.25
C LEU A 36 11.53 -1.29 0.89
N THR A 37 11.37 -2.59 0.62
CA THR A 37 12.45 -3.39 0.02
C THR A 37 12.63 -3.08 -1.46
N LEU A 38 13.74 -3.53 -2.06
CA LEU A 38 13.96 -3.41 -3.51
C LEU A 38 12.83 -4.09 -4.30
N ASP A 39 12.46 -5.32 -3.91
CA ASP A 39 11.35 -6.05 -4.51
C ASP A 39 10.03 -5.30 -4.39
N ASP A 40 9.80 -4.61 -3.26
CA ASP A 40 8.59 -3.81 -3.06
C ASP A 40 8.54 -2.62 -4.04
N ARG A 41 9.66 -1.92 -4.23
CA ARG A 41 9.77 -0.78 -5.17
C ARG A 41 9.51 -1.21 -6.61
N GLU A 42 10.07 -2.33 -7.04
CA GLU A 42 9.84 -2.88 -8.39
C GLU A 42 8.36 -3.26 -8.59
N ASN A 43 7.77 -3.93 -7.60
CA ASN A 43 6.37 -4.35 -7.66
C ASN A 43 5.38 -3.18 -7.56
N LEU A 44 5.72 -2.11 -6.83
CA LEU A 44 4.84 -0.95 -6.63
C LEU A 44 4.54 -0.24 -7.93
N LYS A 45 5.55 -0.05 -8.78
CA LYS A 45 5.40 0.70 -10.04
C LYS A 45 4.22 0.21 -10.87
N GLU A 46 4.14 -1.10 -11.12
CA GLU A 46 3.05 -1.69 -11.91
C GLU A 46 1.70 -1.66 -11.17
N ARG A 47 1.71 -1.91 -9.86
CA ARG A 47 0.47 -2.00 -9.06
C ARG A 47 -0.18 -0.64 -8.81
N LEU A 48 0.62 0.40 -8.58
CA LEU A 48 0.14 1.77 -8.41
C LEU A 48 -0.45 2.30 -9.71
N ARG A 49 0.28 2.10 -10.83
CA ARG A 49 -0.24 2.41 -12.17
C ARG A 49 -1.58 1.70 -12.38
N PHE A 50 -1.64 0.39 -12.15
CA PHE A 50 -2.87 -0.39 -12.28
C PHE A 50 -4.04 0.18 -11.47
N THR A 51 -3.79 0.71 -10.27
CA THR A 51 -4.81 1.18 -9.34
C THR A 51 -5.32 2.58 -9.68
N TRP A 52 -4.42 3.49 -10.06
CA TRP A 52 -4.73 4.92 -10.20
C TRP A 52 -4.85 5.41 -11.64
N THR A 53 -4.30 4.70 -12.63
CA THR A 53 -4.61 5.01 -14.03
C THR A 53 -5.90 4.32 -14.44
N GLU A 54 -6.69 4.98 -15.29
CA GLU A 54 -7.75 4.28 -15.99
C GLU A 54 -7.13 3.20 -16.89
N ALA A 55 -7.84 2.09 -17.07
CA ALA A 55 -7.41 1.18 -18.14
C ALA A 55 -7.54 1.97 -19.44
N PRO A 56 -6.52 2.00 -20.31
CA PRO A 56 -6.78 2.36 -21.70
C PRO A 56 -7.90 1.46 -22.20
N ASP A 57 -8.79 1.97 -23.05
CA ASP A 57 -9.89 1.22 -23.65
C ASP A 57 -9.37 -0.14 -24.12
N ASP A 58 -9.62 -1.15 -23.30
CA ASP A 58 -8.97 -2.45 -23.34
C ASP A 58 -9.79 -3.27 -24.35
N ASN A 59 -9.96 -2.73 -25.58
CA ASN A 59 -10.74 -3.28 -26.68
C ASN A 59 -10.26 -4.69 -27.10
N LEU A 60 -9.14 -5.15 -26.54
CA LEU A 60 -8.52 -6.46 -26.74
C LEU A 60 -8.71 -7.42 -25.55
N ALA A 61 -9.23 -6.95 -24.41
CA ALA A 61 -9.41 -7.79 -23.23
C ALA A 61 -10.74 -8.56 -23.31
N THR A 62 -10.70 -9.86 -23.00
CA THR A 62 -11.93 -10.64 -22.82
C THR A 62 -12.77 -10.07 -21.66
N ALA A 63 -14.09 -10.25 -21.71
CA ALA A 63 -14.99 -9.78 -20.65
C ALA A 63 -14.59 -10.29 -19.25
N VAL A 64 -14.08 -11.52 -19.16
CA VAL A 64 -13.59 -12.12 -17.90
C VAL A 64 -12.36 -11.38 -17.38
N THR A 65 -11.39 -11.06 -18.25
CA THR A 65 -10.19 -10.30 -17.87
C THR A 65 -10.55 -8.89 -17.44
N ALA A 66 -11.44 -8.22 -18.19
CA ALA A 66 -11.93 -6.89 -17.84
C ALA A 66 -12.65 -6.89 -16.47
N TRP A 67 -13.48 -7.90 -16.20
CA TRP A 67 -14.15 -8.07 -14.91
C TRP A 67 -13.16 -8.27 -13.76
N ARG A 68 -12.13 -9.12 -13.94
CA ARG A 68 -11.10 -9.34 -12.90
C ARG A 68 -10.32 -8.06 -12.61
N LYS A 69 -9.88 -7.34 -13.64
CA LYS A 69 -9.17 -6.05 -13.49
C LYS A 69 -10.03 -5.03 -12.75
N THR A 70 -11.29 -4.87 -13.17
CA THR A 70 -12.23 -3.95 -12.55
C THR A 70 -12.48 -4.31 -11.08
N THR A 71 -12.66 -5.59 -10.78
CA THR A 71 -12.90 -6.09 -9.43
C THR A 71 -11.70 -5.83 -8.51
N ALA A 72 -10.48 -6.11 -8.98
CA ALA A 72 -9.27 -5.84 -8.21
C ALA A 72 -9.07 -4.34 -7.94
N ARG A 73 -9.27 -3.48 -8.95
CA ARG A 73 -9.20 -2.01 -8.76
C ARG A 73 -10.21 -1.52 -7.74
N LYS A 74 -11.47 -1.99 -7.82
CA LYS A 74 -12.51 -1.64 -6.86
C LYS A 74 -12.14 -2.08 -5.44
N ALA A 75 -11.52 -3.26 -5.29
CA ALA A 75 -11.06 -3.73 -3.99
C ALA A 75 -9.95 -2.84 -3.41
N TYR A 76 -8.91 -2.55 -4.19
CA TYR A 76 -7.84 -1.66 -3.75
C TYR A 76 -8.33 -0.26 -3.39
N ARG A 77 -9.18 0.34 -4.23
CA ARG A 77 -9.73 1.68 -3.98
C ARG A 77 -10.59 1.71 -2.73
N ALA A 78 -11.43 0.70 -2.51
CA ALA A 78 -12.24 0.62 -1.28
C ALA A 78 -11.37 0.49 -0.03
N ILE A 79 -10.26 -0.24 -0.10
CA ILE A 79 -9.31 -0.34 1.01
C ILE A 79 -8.59 0.99 1.23
N GLN A 80 -8.20 1.66 0.16
CA GLN A 80 -7.59 2.99 0.23
C GLN A 80 -8.55 4.03 0.84
N ASP A 81 -9.81 4.02 0.44
CA ASP A 81 -10.87 4.88 1.01
C ASP A 81 -11.03 4.68 2.52
N ALA A 82 -10.69 3.50 3.03
CA ALA A 82 -10.72 3.21 4.47
C ALA A 82 -9.42 3.63 5.19
N SER A 83 -8.26 3.38 4.59
CA SER A 83 -6.96 3.80 5.12
C SER A 83 -5.85 3.66 4.08
N ASP A 84 -5.11 4.75 3.81
CA ASP A 84 -3.94 4.75 2.92
C ASP A 84 -2.79 3.86 3.42
N HIS A 85 -2.57 3.79 4.74
CA HIS A 85 -1.57 2.90 5.33
C HIS A 85 -1.93 1.42 5.15
N LEU A 86 -3.19 1.06 5.38
CA LEU A 86 -3.66 -0.29 5.10
C LEU A 86 -3.55 -0.61 3.61
N PHE A 87 -3.93 0.34 2.75
CA PHE A 87 -3.79 0.18 1.31
C PHE A 87 -2.35 -0.11 0.90
N LEU A 88 -1.35 0.57 1.45
CA LEU A 88 0.06 0.29 1.17
C LEU A 88 0.45 -1.14 1.54
N ALA A 89 0.06 -1.60 2.73
CA ALA A 89 0.33 -2.98 3.15
C ALA A 89 -0.36 -4.00 2.22
N VAL A 90 -1.61 -3.73 1.83
CA VAL A 90 -2.39 -4.63 0.96
C VAL A 90 -1.84 -4.65 -0.47
N ILE A 91 -1.57 -3.50 -1.08
CA ILE A 91 -1.10 -3.44 -2.47
C ILE A 91 0.26 -4.10 -2.63
N LEU A 92 1.09 -4.13 -1.59
CA LEU A 92 2.35 -4.87 -1.57
C LEU A 92 2.16 -6.36 -1.31
N ALA A 93 1.31 -6.73 -0.36
CA ALA A 93 1.13 -8.13 0.06
C ALA A 93 0.27 -8.97 -0.90
N ILE A 94 -0.69 -8.33 -1.57
CA ILE A 94 -1.75 -8.99 -2.33
C ILE A 94 -1.69 -8.56 -3.78
N THR A 95 -1.62 -9.51 -4.70
CA THR A 95 -1.60 -9.24 -6.14
C THR A 95 -2.99 -8.89 -6.68
N PRO A 96 -3.11 -8.18 -7.82
CA PRO A 96 -4.41 -7.92 -8.45
C PRO A 96 -5.20 -9.20 -8.73
N THR A 97 -4.52 -10.27 -9.13
CA THR A 97 -5.12 -11.59 -9.35
C THR A 97 -5.76 -12.13 -8.09
N GLU A 98 -5.06 -12.07 -6.95
CA GLU A 98 -5.61 -12.48 -5.65
C GLU A 98 -6.79 -11.59 -5.23
N CYS A 99 -6.69 -10.26 -5.41
CA CYS A 99 -7.79 -9.33 -5.10
C CYS A 99 -9.07 -9.58 -5.90
N SER A 100 -8.97 -10.15 -7.10
CA SER A 100 -10.13 -10.49 -7.94
C SER A 100 -10.82 -11.81 -7.54
N LYS A 101 -10.24 -12.59 -6.61
CA LYS A 101 -10.80 -13.88 -6.19
C LYS A 101 -11.99 -13.69 -5.24
N PRO A 102 -13.01 -14.56 -5.32
CA PRO A 102 -14.12 -14.56 -4.36
C PRO A 102 -13.67 -14.71 -2.90
N SER A 103 -12.61 -15.48 -2.62
CA SER A 103 -12.08 -15.66 -1.26
C SER A 103 -11.54 -14.35 -0.67
N PHE A 104 -11.01 -13.45 -1.50
CA PHE A 104 -10.55 -12.14 -1.04
C PHE A 104 -11.71 -11.20 -0.68
N LYS A 105 -12.94 -11.46 -1.14
CA LYS A 105 -14.11 -10.63 -0.78
C LYS A 105 -14.30 -10.59 0.74
N LYS A 106 -14.23 -11.74 1.41
CA LYS A 106 -14.34 -11.85 2.88
C LYS A 106 -13.19 -11.16 3.60
N VAL A 107 -11.97 -11.28 3.06
CA VAL A 107 -10.78 -10.58 3.58
C VAL A 107 -11.03 -9.07 3.53
N LYS A 108 -11.43 -8.56 2.37
CA LYS A 108 -11.74 -7.14 2.19
C LYS A 108 -12.83 -6.68 3.16
N GLU A 109 -13.93 -7.41 3.28
CA GLU A 109 -15.02 -7.08 4.23
C GLU A 109 -14.51 -7.04 5.68
N SER A 110 -13.67 -8.00 6.06
CA SER A 110 -13.07 -8.04 7.40
C SER A 110 -12.11 -6.89 7.66
N LEU A 111 -11.33 -6.49 6.65
CA LEU A 111 -10.44 -5.33 6.72
C LEU A 111 -11.24 -4.03 6.85
N LEU A 112 -12.31 -3.87 6.08
CA LEU A 112 -13.15 -2.67 6.10
C LEU A 112 -14.00 -2.55 7.38
N SER A 113 -14.22 -3.65 8.11
CA SER A 113 -14.96 -3.66 9.37
C SER A 113 -14.08 -3.44 10.60
N LEU A 114 -12.79 -3.17 10.44
CA LEU A 114 -11.90 -2.90 11.56
C LEU A 114 -12.29 -1.59 12.26
N LYS A 115 -12.27 -1.60 13.59
CA LYS A 115 -12.55 -0.39 14.39
C LYS A 115 -11.44 0.66 14.30
N SER A 116 -10.20 0.21 14.06
CA SER A 116 -9.02 1.06 13.97
C SER A 116 -8.01 0.45 12.99
N TYR A 117 -7.23 1.32 12.35
CA TYR A 117 -6.17 0.97 11.40
C TYR A 117 -4.75 1.26 11.93
N GLU A 118 -4.60 1.60 13.21
CA GLU A 118 -3.30 1.92 13.85
C GLU A 118 -2.24 0.82 13.66
N VAL A 119 -2.66 -0.45 13.65
CA VAL A 119 -1.77 -1.59 13.41
C VAL A 119 -1.14 -1.59 12.01
N TYR A 120 -1.66 -0.78 11.09
CA TYR A 120 -1.11 -0.62 9.73
C TYR A 120 -0.36 0.70 9.53
N GLN A 121 -0.47 1.66 10.45
CA GLN A 121 0.23 2.94 10.34
C GLN A 121 1.73 2.72 10.17
N THR A 122 2.28 3.29 9.11
CA THR A 122 3.69 3.18 8.74
C THR A 122 4.19 4.58 8.41
N ASN A 123 5.35 4.91 8.95
CA ASN A 123 6.06 6.12 8.60
C ASN A 123 7.13 5.72 7.60
N MET A 124 7.12 6.40 6.46
CA MET A 124 8.10 6.23 5.40
C MET A 124 9.06 7.43 5.42
N ASP A 125 10.28 7.20 4.96
CA ASP A 125 11.36 8.17 4.92
C ASP A 125 11.35 9.04 3.66
N PHE A 126 12.35 9.91 3.56
CA PHE A 126 12.51 10.81 2.42
C PHE A 126 12.78 10.07 1.11
N GLU A 127 13.57 9.00 1.14
CA GLU A 127 13.94 8.25 -0.06
C GLU A 127 12.71 7.55 -0.66
N GLU A 128 11.87 7.01 0.20
CA GLU A 128 10.62 6.35 -0.19
C GLU A 128 9.62 7.35 -0.74
N LYS A 129 9.51 8.55 -0.14
CA LYS A 129 8.71 9.64 -0.70
C LYS A 129 9.15 9.98 -2.12
N HIS A 130 10.45 10.19 -2.31
CA HIS A 130 11.02 10.51 -3.62
C HIS A 130 10.76 9.38 -4.63
N HIS A 131 10.83 8.12 -4.20
CA HIS A 131 10.49 6.98 -5.04
C HIS A 131 9.02 7.02 -5.51
N PHE A 132 8.07 7.32 -4.63
CA PHE A 132 6.66 7.47 -5.02
C PHE A 132 6.43 8.65 -5.97
N GLU A 133 7.07 9.79 -5.71
CA GLU A 133 6.98 10.99 -6.57
C GLU A 133 7.54 10.73 -7.98
N SER A 134 8.73 10.13 -8.07
CA SER A 134 9.34 9.72 -9.35
C SER A 134 8.43 8.74 -10.10
N THR A 135 7.91 7.73 -9.39
CA THR A 135 7.01 6.74 -9.98
C THR A 135 5.73 7.38 -10.51
N ALA A 136 5.14 8.32 -9.76
CA ALA A 136 3.92 8.99 -10.18
C ALA A 136 4.12 9.89 -11.41
N ALA A 137 5.27 10.56 -11.49
CA ALA A 137 5.66 11.35 -12.66
C ALA A 137 5.88 10.45 -13.88
N GLU A 138 6.67 9.38 -13.73
CA GLU A 138 6.96 8.43 -14.81
C GLU A 138 5.72 7.72 -15.35
N GLN A 139 4.76 7.40 -14.47
CA GLN A 139 3.55 6.65 -14.82
C GLN A 139 2.35 7.56 -15.14
N GLY A 140 2.50 8.89 -15.04
CA GLY A 140 1.48 9.86 -15.44
C GLY A 140 0.27 9.95 -14.49
N PHE A 141 0.43 9.62 -13.21
CA PHE A 141 -0.66 9.74 -12.21
C PHE A 141 -0.38 10.76 -11.10
N ILE A 142 0.62 11.64 -11.28
CA ILE A 142 1.00 12.68 -10.29
C ILE A 142 -0.17 13.58 -9.86
N ASN A 143 -1.12 13.85 -10.76
CA ASN A 143 -2.30 14.68 -10.47
C ASN A 143 -3.52 13.87 -10.01
N ASN A 144 -3.37 12.56 -9.78
CA ASN A 144 -4.48 11.73 -9.34
C ASN A 144 -4.82 12.06 -7.88
N ARG A 145 -6.08 12.41 -7.62
CA ARG A 145 -6.53 12.79 -6.27
C ARG A 145 -6.22 11.73 -5.21
N ARG A 146 -6.44 10.44 -5.50
CA ARG A 146 -6.16 9.36 -4.55
C ARG A 146 -4.67 9.20 -4.29
N TYR A 147 -3.82 9.45 -5.29
CA TYR A 147 -2.39 9.46 -5.08
C TYR A 147 -1.98 10.64 -4.17
N LEU A 148 -2.53 11.83 -4.37
CA LEU A 148 -2.23 12.98 -3.52
C LEU A 148 -2.70 12.77 -2.07
N ASP A 149 -3.90 12.23 -1.89
CA ASP A 149 -4.44 11.88 -0.57
C ASP A 149 -3.51 10.85 0.12
N PHE A 150 -3.10 9.82 -0.62
CA PHE A 150 -2.12 8.83 -0.16
C PHE A 150 -0.79 9.47 0.26
N MET A 151 -0.21 10.35 -0.57
CA MET A 151 1.05 11.00 -0.24
C MET A 151 0.95 11.85 1.03
N ASN A 152 -0.17 12.56 1.22
CA ASN A 152 -0.39 13.35 2.42
C ASN A 152 -0.57 12.49 3.68
N ALA A 153 -1.18 11.30 3.55
CA ALA A 153 -1.38 10.38 4.67
C ALA A 153 -0.09 9.66 5.06
N ILE A 154 0.68 9.15 4.09
CA ILE A 154 1.91 8.40 4.35
C ILE A 154 3.09 9.32 4.71
N PHE A 155 3.11 10.55 4.19
CA PHE A 155 4.17 11.54 4.39
C PHE A 155 3.61 12.86 4.93
N PRO A 156 3.06 12.88 6.16
CA PRO A 156 2.46 14.09 6.73
C PRO A 156 3.47 15.25 6.76
N GLN A 157 3.01 16.43 6.37
CA GLN A 157 3.83 17.64 6.34
C GLN A 157 4.34 17.95 7.76
N GLY A 158 5.66 17.84 7.95
CA GLY A 158 6.32 17.90 9.26
C GLY A 158 7.51 16.94 9.38
N GLN A 159 7.60 15.92 8.52
CA GLN A 159 8.72 14.96 8.52
C GLN A 159 9.89 15.33 7.58
N GLN A 160 9.97 16.58 7.08
CA GLN A 160 11.09 17.01 6.23
C GLN A 160 11.58 18.42 6.59
N SER A 161 12.53 18.49 7.53
CA SER A 161 13.65 19.41 7.43
C SER A 161 14.86 18.82 8.17
N TYR A 162 15.70 18.09 7.43
CA TYR A 162 17.13 18.16 7.72
C TYR A 162 17.82 18.64 6.44
N PRO A 163 18.56 19.75 6.50
CA PRO A 163 19.47 20.09 5.43
C PRO A 163 20.53 18.99 5.39
N PHE A 164 20.84 18.56 4.17
CA PHE A 164 22.05 17.83 3.86
C PHE A 164 23.25 18.65 4.41
N MET A 165 23.67 18.36 5.65
CA MET A 165 24.94 18.87 6.16
C MET A 165 26.02 18.12 5.41
N ILE A 166 26.54 18.75 4.37
CA ILE A 166 27.88 18.44 3.89
C ILE A 166 28.82 18.82 5.03
N GLU A 167 29.17 17.84 5.86
CA GLU A 167 30.41 17.86 6.62
C GLU A 167 31.57 17.85 5.61
N THR A 168 32.01 19.04 5.23
CA THR A 168 33.41 19.26 4.84
C THR A 168 34.02 20.23 5.83
N GLY A 169 34.28 19.71 7.03
CA GLY A 169 35.28 20.30 7.89
C GLY A 169 36.66 20.09 7.28
N LEU A 170 37.34 21.18 6.93
CA LEU A 170 38.80 21.27 6.99
C LEU A 170 39.19 22.72 7.26
N LYS A 171 39.15 23.08 8.54
CA LYS A 171 40.06 24.08 9.11
C LYS A 171 41.32 23.33 9.55
N TYR A 172 42.47 23.67 8.97
CA TYR A 172 43.71 23.72 9.73
C TYR A 172 44.42 25.03 9.41
N LYS A 173 45.04 25.57 10.47
CA LYS A 173 45.74 26.85 10.56
C LYS A 173 46.82 27.04 9.51
#